data_AF-A0A562NX89-F1
#
_entry.id   AF-A0A562NX89-F1
#
_cell.length_a   1.000
_cell.length_b   1.000
_cell.length_c   1.000
_cell.angle_alpha   90.00
_cell.angle_beta   90.00
_cell.angle_gamma   90.00
#
_symmetry.space_group_name_H-M   'P 1'
#
loop_
_entity.id
_entity.type
_entity.pdbx_description
1 polymer ?
#
loop_
_entity_poly.entity_id
_entity_poly.type
_entity_poly.pdbx_seq_one_letter_code
_entity_poly.pdbx_strand_id
1 'polypeptide(L)'
;MAGERISFMPQDTVIPIDGLTFLVPARTFRIEGTLLKGGYFSLATEFALRLLRDVGEMPPAEIGRFFGFSERETRALVQELLLDGYIVLSSDRVRLSQRGEDSFNPATGELSMLKIEPFGETLSLDLISFAPARTGGARMPWLSDIEIPDKPKAAAATEAGRDGFRSNFGEWRERRFKGTDASTARLQTIDEVTPLGRALVPVTVPVSYVPSIGEQIEPDFSRLRDRGRRGSREKLVDALSNVMRGITAPGDHLAAADVTAEWDREVLKSPSTATGVRIPT
;
A
#
# COMPACT_ATOMS: atom_id res chain seq x y z
N MET A 1 25.65 -24.90 -41.34
CA MET A 1 26.41 -24.29 -40.22
C MET A 1 25.87 -22.88 -40.03
N ALA A 2 24.75 -22.74 -39.33
CA ALA A 2 24.13 -21.45 -39.06
C ALA A 2 24.83 -20.83 -37.84
N GLY A 3 25.33 -19.60 -37.99
CA GLY A 3 26.07 -18.89 -36.96
C GLY A 3 25.26 -18.73 -35.68
N GLU A 4 25.90 -19.11 -34.58
CA GLU A 4 25.42 -18.85 -33.22
C GLU A 4 25.28 -17.33 -33.05
N ARG A 5 24.04 -16.85 -32.93
CA ARG A 5 23.76 -15.44 -32.63
C ARG A 5 24.24 -15.17 -31.21
N ILE A 6 25.40 -14.54 -31.08
CA ILE A 6 25.82 -13.91 -29.83
C ILE A 6 24.87 -12.72 -29.61
N SER A 7 23.85 -12.90 -28.78
CA SER A 7 23.07 -11.79 -28.25
C SER A 7 23.98 -10.99 -27.32
N PHE A 8 24.48 -9.83 -27.80
CA PHE A 8 25.29 -8.92 -26.99
C PHE A 8 24.48 -8.19 -25.91
N MET A 9 23.15 -8.36 -25.89
CA MET A 9 22.26 -7.80 -24.88
C MET A 9 21.99 -8.86 -23.80
N PRO A 10 22.25 -8.55 -22.52
CA PRO A 10 21.79 -9.37 -21.39
C PRO A 10 20.30 -9.67 -21.52
N GLN A 11 19.88 -10.90 -21.17
CA GLN A 11 18.48 -11.36 -21.28
C GLN A 11 17.48 -10.50 -20.48
N ASP A 12 17.95 -9.65 -19.57
CA ASP A 12 17.11 -8.80 -18.72
C ASP A 12 17.29 -7.29 -19.00
N THR A 13 17.79 -6.92 -20.19
CA THR A 13 18.02 -5.50 -20.51
C THR A 13 16.68 -4.79 -20.70
N VAL A 14 16.34 -3.89 -19.77
CA VAL A 14 15.22 -2.96 -19.91
C VAL A 14 15.75 -1.61 -20.38
N ILE A 15 15.33 -1.19 -21.57
CA ILE A 15 15.74 0.08 -22.16
C ILE A 15 14.62 1.11 -21.90
N PRO A 16 14.85 2.17 -21.10
CA PRO A 16 13.86 3.23 -20.93
C PRO A 16 13.75 4.04 -22.23
N ILE A 17 12.53 4.21 -22.72
CA ILE A 17 12.24 4.95 -23.95
C ILE A 17 11.75 6.35 -23.63
N ASP A 18 10.67 6.47 -22.85
CA ASP A 18 10.05 7.77 -22.51
C ASP A 18 9.15 7.66 -21.25
N GLY A 19 8.39 8.71 -20.94
CA GLY A 19 7.35 8.72 -19.93
C GLY A 19 6.12 9.53 -20.35
N LEU A 20 4.95 8.89 -20.36
CA LEU A 20 3.69 9.54 -20.68
C LEU A 20 3.07 10.13 -19.42
N THR A 21 2.79 11.43 -19.41
CA THR A 21 2.23 12.12 -18.23
C THR A 21 0.78 12.54 -18.47
N PHE A 22 -0.10 12.20 -17.53
CA PHE A 22 -1.52 12.51 -17.56
C PHE A 22 -1.94 13.24 -16.29
N LEU A 23 -2.98 14.07 -16.40
CA LEU A 23 -3.58 14.76 -15.27
C LEU A 23 -4.73 13.92 -14.70
N VAL A 24 -4.53 13.39 -13.50
CA VAL A 24 -5.51 12.56 -12.79
C VAL A 24 -6.36 13.43 -11.87
N PRO A 25 -7.70 13.43 -12.01
CA PRO A 25 -8.59 14.13 -11.08
C PRO A 25 -8.43 13.61 -9.66
N ALA A 26 -8.24 14.52 -8.71
CA ALA A 26 -8.08 14.22 -7.29
C ALA A 26 -8.89 15.19 -6.43
N ARG A 27 -9.13 14.80 -5.18
CA ARG A 27 -9.73 15.66 -4.17
C ARG A 27 -9.03 15.48 -2.83
N THR A 28 -8.83 16.59 -2.14
CA THR A 28 -8.32 16.60 -0.77
C THR A 28 -9.46 16.39 0.21
N PHE A 29 -9.22 15.60 1.25
CA PHE A 29 -10.19 15.28 2.31
C PHE A 29 -9.55 15.58 3.66
N ARG A 30 -10.33 16.19 4.56
CA ARG A 30 -10.06 16.18 6.00
C ARG A 30 -10.75 14.95 6.60
N ILE A 31 -10.00 14.12 7.30
CA ILE A 31 -10.49 12.87 7.88
C ILE A 31 -10.17 12.87 9.36
N GLU A 32 -11.19 12.62 10.17
CA GLU A 32 -11.09 12.55 11.63
C GLU A 32 -11.66 11.23 12.12
N GLY A 33 -11.07 10.71 13.20
CA GLY A 33 -11.50 9.46 13.79
C GLY A 33 -10.62 9.05 14.95
N THR A 34 -10.71 7.78 15.33
CA THR A 34 -9.86 7.21 16.38
C THR A 34 -9.00 6.05 15.89
N LEU A 35 -7.79 5.98 16.44
CA LEU A 35 -6.87 4.88 16.29
C LEU A 35 -6.85 4.07 17.57
N LEU A 36 -6.73 2.76 17.42
CA LEU A 36 -6.33 1.88 18.49
C LEU A 36 -4.83 1.62 18.39
N LYS A 37 -4.09 1.96 19.44
CA LYS A 37 -2.66 1.65 19.60
C LYS A 37 -2.48 0.70 20.79
N GLY A 38 -1.45 -0.15 20.73
CA GLY A 38 -1.08 -1.04 21.84
C GLY A 38 -1.29 -2.54 21.62
N GLY A 39 -1.65 -2.98 20.41
CA GLY A 39 -1.86 -4.41 20.14
C GLY A 39 -3.21 -4.92 20.66
N TYR A 40 -3.64 -6.07 20.17
CA TYR A 40 -4.84 -6.77 20.65
C TYR A 40 -4.37 -7.78 21.69
N PHE A 41 -4.76 -7.60 22.95
CA PHE A 41 -4.54 -8.63 23.96
C PHE A 41 -5.65 -9.67 23.86
N SER A 42 -5.30 -10.94 24.04
CA SER A 42 -6.33 -11.94 24.26
C SER A 42 -7.10 -11.57 25.54
N LEU A 43 -8.38 -11.95 25.59
CA LEU A 43 -9.20 -11.76 26.79
C LEU A 43 -8.53 -12.41 28.02
N ALA A 44 -7.86 -13.54 27.82
CA ALA A 44 -7.09 -14.23 28.85
C ALA A 44 -5.91 -13.39 29.37
N THR A 45 -5.18 -12.74 28.48
CA THR A 45 -4.06 -11.84 28.82
C THR A 45 -4.55 -10.67 29.66
N GLU A 46 -5.64 -10.02 29.26
CA GLU A 46 -6.24 -8.91 30.02
C GLU A 46 -6.66 -9.36 31.43
N PHE A 47 -7.42 -10.44 31.54
CA PHE A 47 -7.88 -10.90 32.85
C PHE A 47 -6.74 -11.40 33.73
N ALA A 48 -5.71 -12.03 33.16
CA ALA A 48 -4.55 -12.49 33.94
C ALA A 48 -3.79 -11.31 34.56
N LEU A 49 -3.63 -10.20 33.82
CA LEU A 49 -3.01 -9.00 34.36
C LEU A 49 -3.87 -8.35 35.44
N ARG A 50 -5.20 -8.30 35.25
CA ARG A 50 -6.13 -7.81 36.29
C ARG A 50 -6.05 -8.67 37.56
N LEU A 51 -6.07 -9.99 37.42
CA LEU A 51 -5.94 -10.93 38.54
C LEU A 51 -4.62 -10.72 39.30
N LEU A 52 -3.51 -10.62 38.57
CA LEU A 52 -2.19 -10.41 39.17
C LEU A 52 -2.06 -9.04 39.85
N ARG A 53 -2.73 -8.01 39.35
CA ARG A 53 -2.79 -6.72 40.03
C ARG A 53 -3.50 -6.83 41.38
N ASP A 54 -4.65 -7.50 41.40
CA ASP A 54 -5.49 -7.59 42.60
C ASP A 54 -4.87 -8.51 43.67
N VAL A 55 -4.19 -9.58 43.24
CA VAL A 55 -3.59 -10.59 44.13
C VAL A 55 -2.11 -10.29 44.46
N GLY A 56 -1.43 -9.50 43.63
CA GLY A 56 -0.01 -9.16 43.74
C GLY A 56 0.91 -10.24 43.18
N GLU A 57 0.96 -11.41 43.82
CA GLU A 57 1.76 -12.55 43.35
C GLU A 57 1.08 -13.91 43.57
N MET A 58 1.23 -14.82 42.62
CA MET A 58 0.65 -16.16 42.72
C MET A 58 1.39 -17.21 41.89
N PRO A 59 1.27 -18.52 42.22
CA PRO A 59 1.78 -19.58 41.37
C PRO A 59 1.08 -19.63 40.01
N PRO A 60 1.79 -19.93 38.90
CA PRO A 60 1.19 -20.09 37.57
C PRO A 60 -0.01 -21.06 37.54
N ALA A 61 0.05 -22.14 38.31
CA ALA A 61 -1.02 -23.13 38.37
C ALA A 61 -2.33 -22.56 38.93
N GLU A 62 -2.28 -21.53 39.79
CA GLU A 62 -3.48 -20.89 40.32
C GLU A 62 -4.13 -19.96 39.28
N ILE A 63 -3.34 -19.34 38.41
CA ILE A 63 -3.84 -18.60 37.24
C ILE A 63 -4.63 -19.55 36.34
N GLY A 64 -4.04 -20.71 36.03
CA GLY A 64 -4.70 -21.75 35.24
C GLY A 64 -6.03 -22.20 35.86
N ARG A 65 -6.02 -22.47 37.16
CA ARG A 65 -7.23 -22.87 37.91
C ARG A 65 -8.33 -21.80 37.87
N PHE A 66 -7.96 -20.52 38.01
CA PHE A 66 -8.90 -19.40 37.95
C PHE A 66 -9.59 -19.31 36.58
N PHE A 67 -8.84 -19.51 35.49
CA PHE A 67 -9.39 -19.47 34.13
C PHE A 67 -9.99 -20.79 33.63
N GLY A 68 -9.88 -21.87 34.41
CA GLY A 68 -10.28 -23.20 33.96
C GLY A 68 -9.40 -23.75 32.83
N PHE A 69 -8.16 -23.27 32.72
CA PHE A 69 -7.21 -23.67 31.69
C PHE A 69 -6.51 -24.98 32.04
N SER A 70 -6.20 -25.75 31.01
CA SER A 70 -5.27 -26.87 31.11
C SER A 70 -3.85 -26.39 31.46
N GLU A 71 -2.99 -27.30 31.90
CA GLU A 71 -1.58 -26.98 32.17
C GLU A 71 -0.87 -26.40 30.93
N ARG A 72 -1.20 -26.92 29.74
CA ARG A 72 -0.63 -26.46 28.47
C ARG A 72 -1.06 -25.03 28.14
N GLU A 73 -2.34 -24.71 28.30
CA GLU A 73 -2.88 -23.35 28.06
C GLU A 73 -2.33 -22.35 29.08
N THR A 74 -2.25 -22.77 30.35
CA THR A 74 -1.66 -21.98 31.43
C THR A 74 -0.20 -21.63 31.12
N ARG A 75 0.57 -22.62 30.69
CA ARG A 75 1.98 -22.42 30.31
C ARG A 75 2.10 -21.46 29.12
N ALA A 76 1.25 -21.62 28.10
CA ALA A 76 1.26 -20.74 26.93
C ALA A 76 0.97 -19.29 27.31
N LEU A 77 -0.08 -19.04 28.11
CA LEU A 77 -0.43 -17.70 28.59
C LEU A 77 0.70 -17.07 29.42
N VAL A 78 1.26 -17.82 30.38
CA VAL A 78 2.33 -17.32 31.25
C VAL A 78 3.59 -17.02 30.44
N GLN A 79 3.92 -17.88 29.47
CA GLN A 79 5.06 -17.65 28.59
C GLN A 79 4.87 -16.42 27.70
N GLU A 80 3.67 -16.20 27.15
CA GLU A 80 3.33 -14.99 26.39
C GLU A 80 3.52 -13.74 27.26
N LEU A 81 2.94 -13.71 28.46
CA LEU A 81 3.04 -12.59 29.40
C LEU A 81 4.48 -12.29 29.84
N LEU A 82 5.31 -13.33 29.98
CA LEU A 82 6.74 -13.20 30.29
C LEU A 82 7.52 -12.63 29.10
N LEU A 83 7.28 -13.14 27.89
CA LEU A 83 7.95 -12.69 26.66
C LEU A 83 7.61 -11.23 26.33
N ASP A 84 6.35 -10.83 26.55
CA ASP A 84 5.89 -9.45 26.36
C ASP A 84 6.30 -8.52 27.51
N GLY A 85 6.93 -9.07 28.56
CA GLY A 85 7.50 -8.33 29.67
C GLY A 85 6.48 -7.76 30.65
N TYR A 86 5.24 -8.24 30.67
CA TYR A 86 4.21 -7.76 31.61
C TYR A 86 4.33 -8.38 33.00
N ILE A 87 4.90 -9.58 33.09
CA ILE A 87 5.09 -10.28 34.36
C ILE A 87 6.55 -10.65 34.56
N VAL A 88 6.91 -10.92 35.81
CA VAL A 88 8.21 -11.48 36.20
C VAL A 88 7.99 -12.71 37.07
N LEU A 89 8.91 -13.66 36.98
CA LEU A 89 8.93 -14.87 37.82
C LEU A 89 9.88 -14.64 39.01
N SER A 90 9.40 -14.90 40.23
CA SER A 90 10.16 -14.83 41.47
C SER A 90 9.75 -15.99 42.37
N SER A 91 10.69 -16.87 42.74
CA SER A 91 10.45 -17.98 43.68
C SER A 91 9.20 -18.81 43.35
N ASP A 92 9.09 -19.27 42.09
CA ASP A 92 7.97 -20.05 41.54
C ASP A 92 6.60 -19.33 41.53
N ARG A 93 6.59 -18.04 41.81
CA ARG A 93 5.42 -17.16 41.72
C ARG A 93 5.61 -16.15 40.60
N VAL A 94 4.51 -15.77 39.98
CA VAL A 94 4.48 -14.68 39.01
C VAL A 94 3.81 -13.46 39.63
N ARG A 95 4.31 -12.29 39.26
CA ARG A 95 3.76 -10.98 39.63
C ARG A 95 3.91 -10.01 38.46
N LEU A 96 3.21 -8.88 38.51
CA LEU A 96 3.39 -7.83 37.53
C LEU A 96 4.84 -7.30 37.55
N SER A 97 5.36 -7.02 36.36
CA SER A 97 6.58 -6.24 36.16
C SER A 97 6.25 -4.74 36.28
N GLN A 98 7.25 -3.86 36.25
CA GLN A 98 6.99 -2.41 36.18
C GLN A 98 6.12 -2.04 34.95
N ARG A 99 6.38 -2.67 33.79
CA ARG A 99 5.58 -2.50 32.59
C ARG A 99 4.14 -3.00 32.80
N GLY A 100 3.96 -4.10 33.52
CA GLY A 100 2.65 -4.63 33.90
C GLY A 100 1.88 -3.67 34.80
N GLU A 101 2.54 -3.03 35.75
CA GLU A 101 1.93 -2.02 36.64
C GLU A 101 1.58 -0.73 35.88
N ASP A 102 2.51 -0.21 35.07
CA ASP A 102 2.33 1.01 34.26
C ASP A 102 1.22 0.85 33.20
N SER A 103 0.81 -0.38 32.93
CA SER A 103 -0.28 -0.70 32.01
C SER A 103 -1.66 -0.39 32.58
N PHE A 104 -1.75 -0.06 33.87
CA PHE A 104 -3.00 0.31 34.53
C PHE A 104 -3.09 1.81 34.81
N ASN A 105 -4.28 2.36 34.66
CA ASN A 105 -4.57 3.71 35.11
C ASN A 105 -4.55 3.74 36.66
N PRO A 106 -3.71 4.60 37.28
CA PRO A 106 -3.59 4.68 38.74
C PRO A 106 -4.84 5.25 39.43
N ALA A 107 -5.65 6.05 38.72
CA ALA A 107 -6.84 6.66 39.27
C ALA A 107 -8.08 5.77 39.15
N THR A 108 -8.26 5.09 38.02
CA THR A 108 -9.47 4.30 37.76
C THR A 108 -9.31 2.81 38.02
N GLY A 109 -8.08 2.31 38.10
CA GLY A 109 -7.86 0.87 38.20
C GLY A 109 -8.06 0.12 36.86
N GLU A 110 -8.35 0.82 35.77
CA GLU A 110 -8.61 0.17 34.49
C GLU A 110 -7.31 -0.16 33.76
N LEU A 111 -7.31 -1.27 33.01
CA LEU A 111 -6.18 -1.64 32.18
C LEU A 111 -6.12 -0.71 30.96
N SER A 112 -5.18 0.22 30.96
CA SER A 112 -4.99 1.25 29.94
C SER A 112 -4.08 0.82 28.78
N MET A 113 -4.11 -0.47 28.40
CA MET A 113 -3.28 -0.99 27.31
C MET A 113 -3.88 -0.82 25.92
N LEU A 114 -5.17 -0.50 25.83
CA LEU A 114 -5.84 -0.08 24.60
C LEU A 114 -5.81 1.44 24.54
N LYS A 115 -4.77 2.00 23.92
CA LYS A 115 -4.66 3.44 23.79
C LYS A 115 -5.48 3.90 22.58
N ILE A 116 -6.71 4.33 22.85
CA ILE A 116 -7.53 5.00 21.86
C ILE A 116 -7.01 6.44 21.72
N GLU A 117 -6.52 6.79 20.54
CA GLU A 117 -6.03 8.13 20.25
C GLU A 117 -6.86 8.76 19.12
N PRO A 118 -7.38 9.98 19.30
CA PRO A 118 -7.98 10.70 18.19
C PRO A 118 -6.90 11.06 17.15
N PHE A 119 -7.29 11.07 15.89
CA PHE A 119 -6.46 11.58 14.80
C PHE A 119 -7.29 12.51 13.89
N GLY A 120 -6.59 13.48 13.30
CA GLY A 120 -7.10 14.31 12.23
C GLY A 120 -6.02 14.45 11.16
N GLU A 121 -6.36 14.18 9.91
CA GLU A 121 -5.42 14.22 8.80
C GLU A 121 -6.04 14.89 7.57
N THR A 122 -5.19 15.56 6.79
CA THR A 122 -5.55 16.03 5.45
C THR A 122 -4.79 15.23 4.40
N LEU A 123 -5.50 14.50 3.54
CA LEU A 123 -4.87 13.74 2.46
C LEU A 123 -5.64 13.85 1.15
N SER A 124 -4.94 13.68 0.04
CA SER A 124 -5.56 13.71 -1.28
C SER A 124 -5.71 12.31 -1.83
N LEU A 125 -6.89 12.03 -2.38
CA LEU A 125 -7.22 10.79 -3.06
C LEU A 125 -7.49 11.08 -4.52
N ASP A 126 -7.06 10.21 -5.43
CA ASP A 126 -7.51 10.28 -6.81
C ASP A 126 -8.99 9.88 -6.91
N LEU A 127 -9.74 10.48 -7.85
CA LEU A 127 -11.18 10.26 -7.98
C LEU A 127 -11.54 9.03 -8.84
N ILE A 128 -10.56 8.24 -9.26
CA ILE A 128 -10.75 7.04 -10.08
C ILE A 128 -10.72 5.78 -9.20
N SER A 129 -9.65 5.64 -8.43
CA SER A 129 -9.37 4.52 -7.54
C SER A 129 -9.54 4.85 -6.05
N PHE A 130 -9.63 6.13 -5.70
CA PHE A 130 -9.69 6.60 -4.30
C PHE A 130 -8.49 6.13 -3.46
N ALA A 131 -7.33 6.01 -4.10
CA ALA A 131 -6.07 5.71 -3.46
C ALA A 131 -5.31 7.02 -3.14
N PRO A 132 -4.37 7.02 -2.17
CA PRO A 132 -3.56 8.18 -1.87
C PRO A 132 -2.80 8.70 -3.11
N ALA A 133 -3.08 9.95 -3.46
CA ALA A 133 -2.43 10.69 -4.54
C ALA A 133 -1.42 11.68 -3.94
N ARG A 134 -0.25 11.81 -4.56
CA ARG A 134 0.71 12.86 -4.17
C ARG A 134 0.29 14.15 -4.82
N THR A 135 -0.12 15.12 -4.02
CA THR A 135 -0.29 16.49 -4.47
C THR A 135 1.06 17.21 -4.46
N GLY A 136 1.33 18.01 -5.49
CA GLY A 136 2.58 18.73 -5.68
C GLY A 136 3.19 18.47 -7.06
N GLY A 137 3.70 19.54 -7.69
CA GLY A 137 4.23 19.52 -9.04
C GLY A 137 3.94 20.83 -9.77
N ALA A 138 4.69 21.10 -10.85
CA ALA A 138 4.39 22.24 -11.72
C ALA A 138 3.00 22.07 -12.36
N ARG A 139 2.24 23.16 -12.45
CA ARG A 139 0.97 23.16 -13.19
C ARG A 139 1.30 23.01 -14.67
N MET A 140 0.89 21.90 -15.27
CA MET A 140 1.13 21.61 -16.69
C MET A 140 -0.22 21.61 -17.43
N PRO A 141 -0.80 22.78 -17.73
CA PRO A 141 -2.15 22.89 -18.31
C PRO A 141 -2.27 22.32 -19.74
N TRP A 142 -1.16 21.98 -20.38
CA TRP A 142 -1.12 21.37 -21.71
C TRP A 142 -1.16 19.84 -21.70
N LEU A 143 -1.16 19.20 -20.52
CA LEU A 143 -1.29 17.75 -20.42
C LEU A 143 -2.75 17.30 -20.54
N SER A 144 -2.94 16.07 -21.01
CA SER A 144 -4.26 15.47 -21.13
C SER A 144 -4.84 15.07 -19.78
N ASP A 145 -6.07 15.51 -19.52
CA ASP A 145 -6.87 15.09 -18.37
C ASP A 145 -7.45 13.68 -18.57
N ILE A 146 -7.42 12.87 -17.52
CA ILE A 146 -8.12 11.59 -17.51
C ILE A 146 -9.57 11.81 -17.09
N GLU A 147 -10.51 11.30 -17.87
CA GLU A 147 -11.91 11.30 -17.50
C GLU A 147 -12.17 10.36 -16.32
N ILE A 148 -13.01 10.79 -15.38
CA ILE A 148 -13.46 9.96 -14.26
C ILE A 148 -14.45 8.91 -14.80
N PRO A 149 -14.14 7.60 -14.75
CA PRO A 149 -15.04 6.57 -15.29
C PRO A 149 -16.35 6.46 -14.50
N ASP A 150 -16.28 6.57 -13.17
CA ASP A 150 -17.42 6.45 -12.26
C ASP A 150 -17.79 7.82 -11.66
N LYS A 151 -18.47 8.63 -12.47
CA LYS A 151 -18.91 9.99 -12.08
C LYS A 151 -19.86 9.98 -10.87
N PRO A 152 -20.85 9.06 -10.75
CA PRO A 152 -21.71 8.99 -9.57
C PRO A 152 -20.92 8.76 -8.27
N LYS A 153 -19.96 7.82 -8.28
CA LYS A 153 -19.09 7.58 -7.12
C LYS A 153 -18.23 8.80 -6.78
N ALA A 154 -17.67 9.48 -7.78
CA ALA A 154 -16.91 10.71 -7.56
C ALA A 154 -17.77 11.86 -7.03
N ALA A 155 -19.06 11.92 -7.39
CA ALA A 155 -20.02 12.87 -6.84
C ALA A 155 -20.34 12.55 -5.37
N ALA A 156 -20.45 11.27 -5.00
CA ALA A 156 -20.58 10.77 -3.63
C ALA A 156 -19.25 10.84 -2.84
N ALA A 157 -18.55 11.97 -2.93
CA ALA A 157 -17.16 12.11 -2.50
C ALA A 157 -16.92 11.77 -1.02
N THR A 158 -17.86 12.09 -0.12
CA THR A 158 -17.73 11.80 1.32
C THR A 158 -17.69 10.30 1.59
N GLU A 159 -18.63 9.54 1.04
CA GLU A 159 -18.70 8.09 1.21
C GLU A 159 -17.53 7.40 0.51
N ALA A 160 -17.28 7.76 -0.76
CA ALA A 160 -16.18 7.19 -1.52
C ALA A 160 -14.80 7.54 -0.94
N GLY A 161 -14.63 8.74 -0.37
CA GLY A 161 -13.43 9.16 0.35
C GLY A 161 -13.22 8.40 1.66
N ARG A 162 -14.31 8.16 2.42
CA ARG A 162 -14.28 7.33 3.64
C ARG A 162 -13.84 5.90 3.32
N ASP A 163 -14.43 5.28 2.30
CA ASP A 163 -14.10 3.92 1.89
C ASP A 163 -12.70 3.82 1.27
N GLY A 164 -12.30 4.83 0.50
CA GLY A 164 -10.96 4.98 -0.03
C GLY A 164 -9.90 5.04 1.08
N PHE A 165 -10.11 5.90 2.08
CA PHE A 165 -9.20 5.98 3.22
C PHE A 165 -9.16 4.67 4.02
N ARG A 166 -10.33 4.09 4.36
CA ARG A 166 -10.41 2.82 5.08
C ARG A 166 -9.64 1.71 4.35
N SER A 167 -9.85 1.60 3.04
CA SER A 167 -9.20 0.59 2.19
C SER A 167 -7.68 0.76 2.07
N ASN A 168 -7.20 2.00 2.20
CA ASN A 168 -5.79 2.37 2.06
C ASN A 168 -5.14 2.79 3.40
N PHE A 169 -5.77 2.46 4.53
CA PHE A 169 -5.30 2.85 5.86
C PHE A 169 -3.87 2.37 6.15
N GLY A 170 -3.50 1.17 5.67
CA GLY A 170 -2.14 0.65 5.82
C GLY A 170 -1.08 1.57 5.20
N GLU A 171 -1.34 2.07 3.99
CA GLU A 171 -0.43 2.98 3.28
C GLU A 171 -0.31 4.34 4.00
N TRP A 172 -1.40 4.82 4.60
CA TRP A 172 -1.36 6.03 5.43
C TRP A 172 -0.59 5.79 6.74
N ARG A 173 -0.87 4.69 7.42
CA ARG A 173 -0.27 4.30 8.70
C ARG A 173 1.24 4.17 8.60
N GLU A 174 1.74 3.52 7.55
CA GLU A 174 3.18 3.37 7.27
C GLU A 174 3.89 4.70 7.00
N ARG A 175 3.17 5.71 6.50
CA ARG A 175 3.73 7.07 6.35
C ARG A 175 3.70 7.85 7.65
N ARG A 176 2.62 7.71 8.41
CA ARG A 176 2.35 8.49 9.63
C ARG A 176 3.22 8.06 10.80
N PHE A 177 3.47 6.76 10.93
CA PHE A 177 4.20 6.14 12.02
C PHE A 177 5.48 5.50 11.51
N LYS A 178 6.51 5.41 12.37
CA LYS A 178 7.79 4.74 12.07
C LYS A 178 8.00 3.58 13.04
N GLY A 179 8.72 2.54 12.61
CA GLY A 179 9.09 1.41 13.47
C GLY A 179 7.89 0.56 13.94
N THR A 180 7.97 0.05 15.17
CA THR A 180 6.96 -0.83 15.79
C THR A 180 5.60 -0.18 15.99
N ASP A 181 5.51 1.15 16.06
CA ASP A 181 4.23 1.87 16.17
C ASP A 181 3.38 1.74 14.91
N ALA A 182 4.02 1.59 13.74
CA ALA A 182 3.32 1.43 12.47
C ALA A 182 2.62 0.06 12.38
N SER A 183 3.16 -1.01 12.97
CA SER A 183 2.54 -2.34 12.89
C SER A 183 1.42 -2.53 13.91
N THR A 184 1.43 -1.76 15.01
CA THR A 184 0.48 -1.89 16.12
C THR A 184 -0.74 -0.98 15.99
N ALA A 185 -0.64 0.14 15.26
CA ALA A 185 -1.77 1.01 15.02
C ALA A 185 -2.85 0.34 14.14
N ARG A 186 -4.10 0.44 14.59
CA ARG A 186 -5.30 -0.04 13.90
C ARG A 186 -6.32 1.10 13.82
N LEU A 187 -7.05 1.16 12.71
CA LEU A 187 -8.16 2.10 12.56
C LEU A 187 -9.34 1.58 13.39
N GLN A 188 -9.83 2.38 14.33
CA GLN A 188 -11.01 2.02 15.13
C GLN A 188 -12.27 2.62 14.50
N THR A 189 -12.32 3.95 14.38
CA THR A 189 -13.43 4.66 13.73
C THR A 189 -12.94 5.65 12.69
N ILE A 190 -13.85 5.99 11.76
CA ILE A 190 -13.75 7.20 10.94
C ILE A 190 -15.01 7.99 11.29
N ASP A 191 -14.88 9.09 11.98
CA ASP A 191 -16.00 9.85 12.54
C ASP A 191 -16.49 10.86 11.50
N GLU A 192 -15.57 11.64 10.94
CA GLU A 192 -15.87 12.67 9.94
C GLU A 192 -14.97 12.55 8.71
N VAL A 193 -15.58 12.76 7.53
CA VAL A 193 -14.86 12.91 6.26
C VAL A 193 -15.42 14.12 5.55
N THR A 194 -14.60 15.16 5.46
CA THR A 194 -15.00 16.45 4.90
C THR A 194 -14.22 16.72 3.62
N PRO A 195 -14.90 16.72 2.45
CA PRO A 195 -14.22 16.84 1.18
C PRO A 195 -13.90 18.30 0.87
N LEU A 196 -12.61 18.60 0.74
CA LEU A 196 -12.07 19.94 0.53
C LEU A 196 -11.93 20.24 -0.98
N GLY A 197 -10.80 20.82 -1.37
CA GLY A 197 -10.49 21.24 -2.74
C GLY A 197 -10.24 20.10 -3.72
N ARG A 198 -10.54 20.36 -5.00
CA ARG A 198 -10.19 19.49 -6.13
C ARG A 198 -8.84 19.89 -6.71
N ALA A 199 -8.12 18.92 -7.24
CA ALA A 199 -6.85 19.13 -7.93
C ALA A 199 -6.72 18.17 -9.13
N LEU A 200 -5.82 18.52 -10.04
CA LEU A 200 -5.33 17.62 -11.07
C LEU A 200 -3.90 17.21 -10.69
N VAL A 201 -3.65 15.91 -10.57
CA VAL A 201 -2.37 15.36 -10.14
C VAL A 201 -1.66 14.76 -11.35
N PRO A 202 -0.46 15.23 -11.71
CA PRO A 202 0.30 14.63 -12.80
C PRO A 202 0.77 13.23 -12.40
N VAL A 203 0.50 12.25 -13.25
CA VAL A 203 0.96 10.87 -13.13
C VAL A 203 1.71 10.50 -14.39
N THR A 204 3.00 10.21 -14.24
CA THR A 204 3.87 9.76 -15.32
C THR A 204 3.97 8.24 -15.32
N VAL A 205 3.65 7.63 -16.46
CA VAL A 205 3.82 6.20 -16.74
C VAL A 205 5.09 6.04 -17.58
N PRO A 206 6.16 5.44 -17.03
CA PRO A 206 7.35 5.11 -17.81
C PRO A 206 6.99 4.16 -18.95
N VAL A 207 7.71 4.29 -20.05
CA VAL A 207 7.58 3.46 -21.23
C VAL A 207 8.95 2.86 -21.51
N SER A 208 9.01 1.53 -21.60
CA SER A 208 10.25 0.80 -21.76
C SER A 208 10.16 -0.23 -22.89
N TYR A 209 11.33 -0.61 -23.37
CA TYR A 209 11.51 -1.65 -24.36
C TYR A 209 12.33 -2.79 -23.76
N VAL A 210 11.87 -4.03 -23.92
CA VAL A 210 12.54 -5.23 -23.42
C VAL A 210 12.78 -6.20 -24.57
N PRO A 211 13.98 -6.17 -25.20
CA PRO A 211 14.27 -6.94 -26.42
C PRO A 211 14.08 -8.46 -26.26
N SER A 212 14.20 -8.98 -25.05
CA SER A 212 14.07 -10.41 -24.74
C SER A 212 12.62 -10.89 -24.64
N ILE A 213 11.67 -9.99 -24.38
CA ILE A 213 10.24 -10.30 -24.24
C ILE A 213 9.52 -10.11 -25.59
N GLY A 214 9.96 -9.14 -26.39
CA GLY A 214 9.47 -8.93 -27.75
C GLY A 214 9.88 -7.58 -28.33
N GLU A 215 9.40 -7.27 -29.53
CA GLU A 215 9.66 -6.00 -30.23
C GLU A 215 8.70 -4.86 -29.80
N GLN A 216 7.91 -5.06 -28.73
CA GLN A 216 6.89 -4.11 -28.29
C GLN A 216 7.43 -3.13 -27.25
N ILE A 217 7.01 -1.87 -27.39
CA ILE A 217 7.20 -0.82 -26.39
C ILE A 217 6.02 -0.90 -25.41
N GLU A 218 6.31 -1.13 -24.13
CA GLU A 218 5.29 -1.36 -23.11
C GLU A 218 5.28 -0.28 -22.03
N PRO A 219 4.10 0.15 -21.56
CA PRO A 219 3.99 0.97 -20.36
C PRO A 219 4.28 0.18 -19.09
N ASP A 220 5.11 0.76 -18.22
CA ASP A 220 5.42 0.21 -16.91
C ASP A 220 4.52 0.80 -15.81
N PHE A 221 3.58 0.00 -15.34
CA PHE A 221 2.69 0.35 -14.23
C PHE A 221 3.16 -0.15 -12.86
N SER A 222 4.34 -0.78 -12.75
CA SER A 222 4.88 -1.36 -11.51
C SER A 222 4.81 -0.37 -10.34
N ARG A 223 5.30 0.86 -10.54
CA ARG A 223 5.28 1.93 -9.54
C ARG A 223 3.90 2.28 -9.00
N LEU A 224 2.85 2.11 -9.80
CA LEU A 224 1.46 2.30 -9.36
C LEU A 224 0.91 1.03 -8.72
N ARG A 225 1.19 -0.15 -9.25
CA ARG A 225 0.69 -1.45 -8.76
C ARG A 225 1.30 -1.86 -7.42
N ASP A 226 2.57 -1.55 -7.22
CA ASP A 226 3.35 -1.95 -6.03
C ASP A 226 3.18 -0.95 -4.89
N ARG A 227 2.52 0.18 -5.14
CA ARG A 227 2.29 1.20 -4.12
C ARG A 227 1.05 0.85 -3.30
N GLY A 228 1.22 0.85 -1.98
CA GLY A 228 0.13 0.65 -1.03
C GLY A 228 -0.45 -0.75 -1.09
N ARG A 229 -1.77 -0.88 -0.89
CA ARG A 229 -2.44 -2.18 -0.95
C ARG A 229 -2.46 -2.71 -2.39
N ARG A 230 -2.16 -3.99 -2.60
CA ARG A 230 -2.31 -4.68 -3.89
C ARG A 230 -3.71 -4.44 -4.47
N GLY A 231 -3.78 -4.07 -5.74
CA GLY A 231 -5.03 -3.77 -6.46
C GLY A 231 -5.68 -2.42 -6.10
N SER A 232 -5.14 -1.64 -5.15
CA SER A 232 -5.69 -0.33 -4.77
C SER A 232 -5.81 0.64 -5.95
N ARG A 233 -4.91 0.53 -6.92
CA ARG A 233 -4.78 1.42 -8.08
C ARG A 233 -5.17 0.77 -9.40
N GLU A 234 -5.76 -0.42 -9.38
CA GLU A 234 -6.13 -1.15 -10.61
C GLU A 234 -7.04 -0.34 -11.53
N LYS A 235 -8.09 0.30 -10.97
CA LYS A 235 -8.97 1.20 -11.73
C LYS A 235 -8.24 2.38 -12.37
N LEU A 236 -7.23 2.92 -11.70
CA LEU A 236 -6.42 4.01 -12.24
C LEU A 236 -5.51 3.50 -13.38
N VAL A 237 -4.91 2.33 -13.21
CA VAL A 237 -4.11 1.66 -14.25
C VAL A 237 -4.96 1.36 -15.48
N ASP A 238 -6.18 0.88 -15.31
CA ASP A 238 -7.11 0.61 -16.41
C ASP A 238 -7.51 1.91 -17.14
N ALA A 239 -7.80 2.98 -16.39
CA ALA A 239 -8.12 4.28 -16.97
C ALA A 239 -6.95 4.85 -17.78
N LEU A 240 -5.73 4.79 -17.24
CA LEU A 240 -4.50 5.19 -17.96
C LEU A 240 -4.28 4.35 -19.21
N SER A 241 -4.40 3.02 -19.10
CA SER A 241 -4.24 2.09 -20.22
C SER A 241 -5.25 2.36 -21.34
N ASN A 242 -6.50 2.68 -20.98
CA ASN A 242 -7.54 3.06 -21.93
C ASN A 242 -7.19 4.34 -22.70
N VAL A 243 -6.72 5.37 -22.00
CA VAL A 243 -6.31 6.63 -22.64
C VAL A 243 -5.11 6.38 -23.58
N MET A 244 -4.13 5.60 -23.12
CA MET A 244 -2.95 5.26 -23.91
C MET A 244 -3.27 4.49 -25.19
N ARG A 245 -4.25 3.57 -25.16
CA ARG A 245 -4.73 2.86 -26.36
C ARG A 245 -5.35 3.78 -27.40
N GLY A 246 -5.85 4.94 -26.98
CA GLY A 246 -6.40 5.96 -27.87
C GLY A 246 -5.36 6.88 -28.49
N ILE A 247 -4.08 6.81 -28.06
CA ILE A 247 -3.01 7.62 -28.63
C ILE A 247 -2.69 7.09 -30.02
N THR A 248 -3.00 7.89 -31.04
CA THR A 248 -2.65 7.61 -32.42
C THR A 248 -1.34 8.29 -32.79
N ALA A 249 -0.52 7.61 -33.57
CA ALA A 249 0.68 8.20 -34.13
C ALA A 249 0.30 9.38 -35.06
N PRO A 250 1.10 10.46 -35.10
CA PRO A 250 0.93 11.55 -36.06
C PRO A 250 0.80 11.02 -37.50
N GLY A 251 0.04 11.70 -38.37
CA GLY A 251 -0.22 11.20 -39.73
C GLY A 251 1.02 10.97 -40.59
N ASP A 252 2.13 11.61 -40.24
CA ASP A 252 3.45 11.54 -40.87
C ASP A 252 4.41 10.55 -40.19
N HIS A 253 3.97 9.75 -39.21
CA HIS A 253 4.83 8.83 -38.46
C HIS A 253 5.62 7.85 -39.34
N LEU A 254 5.02 7.36 -40.44
CA LEU A 254 5.71 6.49 -41.40
C LEU A 254 6.81 7.24 -42.14
N ALA A 255 6.55 8.47 -42.59
CA ALA A 255 7.56 9.29 -43.25
C ALA A 255 8.70 9.66 -42.28
N ALA A 256 8.40 9.94 -41.02
CA ALA A 256 9.41 10.16 -39.98
C ALA A 256 10.25 8.90 -39.73
N ALA A 257 9.63 7.72 -39.72
CA ALA A 257 10.34 6.45 -39.64
C ALA A 257 11.23 6.23 -40.88
N ASP A 258 10.76 6.59 -42.08
CA ASP A 258 11.53 6.53 -43.33
C ASP A 258 12.80 7.38 -43.26
N VAL A 259 12.67 8.64 -42.83
CA VAL A 259 13.80 9.55 -42.67
C VAL A 259 14.78 9.06 -41.59
N THR A 260 14.26 8.53 -40.48
CA THR A 260 15.09 7.96 -39.40
C THR A 260 15.90 6.76 -39.90
N ALA A 261 15.29 5.93 -40.74
CA ALA A 261 15.92 4.76 -41.35
C ALA A 261 17.09 5.12 -42.28
N GLU A 262 16.99 6.24 -43.01
CA GLU A 262 18.12 6.74 -43.81
C GLU A 262 19.32 7.12 -42.93
N TRP A 263 19.05 7.65 -41.73
CA TRP A 263 20.09 8.14 -40.81
C TRP A 263 20.75 7.01 -40.03
N ASP A 264 19.97 6.04 -39.57
CA ASP A 264 20.45 4.92 -38.77
C ASP A 264 20.84 3.68 -39.59
N ARG A 265 20.66 3.74 -40.93
CA ARG A 265 20.85 2.62 -41.88
C ARG A 265 19.92 1.44 -41.60
N GLU A 266 18.63 1.76 -41.44
CA GLU A 266 17.53 0.82 -41.20
C GLU A 266 17.62 0.07 -39.86
N VAL A 267 18.48 0.49 -38.92
CA VAL A 267 18.70 -0.22 -37.66
C VAL A 267 17.45 -0.21 -36.78
N LEU A 268 16.74 0.92 -36.67
CA LEU A 268 15.50 1.02 -35.87
C LEU A 268 14.26 0.62 -36.66
N LYS A 269 14.37 0.52 -37.99
CA LYS A 269 13.25 0.20 -38.89
C LYS A 269 13.17 -1.28 -39.25
N SER A 270 14.26 -2.02 -39.06
CA SER A 270 14.30 -3.45 -39.29
C SER A 270 13.46 -4.14 -38.20
N PRO A 271 12.29 -4.72 -38.50
CA PRO A 271 11.86 -5.85 -37.70
C PRO A 271 12.99 -6.86 -37.83
N SER A 272 13.47 -7.41 -36.72
CA SER A 272 14.45 -8.49 -36.83
C SER A 272 13.76 -9.59 -37.64
N THR A 273 14.18 -9.78 -38.89
CA THR A 273 13.61 -10.82 -39.75
C THR A 273 13.82 -12.15 -39.05
N ALA A 274 12.76 -12.65 -38.40
CA ALA A 274 12.59 -14.05 -38.14
C ALA A 274 12.58 -14.72 -39.52
N THR A 275 13.67 -15.39 -39.82
CA THR A 275 13.87 -16.16 -41.04
C THR A 275 12.64 -17.05 -41.25
N GLY A 276 12.02 -16.89 -42.42
CA GLY A 276 10.77 -17.53 -42.76
C GLY A 276 10.76 -19.05 -42.56
N VAL A 277 9.70 -19.54 -41.93
CA VAL A 277 9.21 -20.89 -42.16
C VAL A 277 8.46 -20.88 -43.49
N ARG A 278 9.07 -21.45 -44.53
CA ARG A 278 8.35 -21.85 -45.74
C ARG A 278 7.43 -23.02 -45.36
N ILE A 279 6.12 -22.87 -45.57
CA ILE A 279 5.19 -23.99 -45.60
C ILE A 279 5.20 -24.51 -47.05
N PRO A 280 5.52 -25.79 -47.31
CA PRO A 280 5.33 -26.36 -48.62
C PRO A 280 3.84 -26.59 -48.88
N THR A 281 3.44 -26.40 -50.14
CA THR A 281 2.11 -26.60 -50.73
C THR A 281 1.33 -27.78 -50.18
#